data_AF-A0A4Y2J1Q6-F1
#
_entry.id   AF-A0A4Y2J1Q6-F1
#
_cell.length_a   1.000
_cell.length_b   1.000
_cell.length_c   1.000
_cell.angle_alpha   90.00
_cell.angle_beta   90.00
_cell.angle_gamma   90.00
#
_symmetry.space_group_name_H-M   'P 1'
#
loop_
_entity.id
_entity.type
_entity.pdbx_description
1 polymer ?
#
loop_
_entity_poly.entity_id
_entity_poly.type
_entity_poly.pdbx_seq_one_letter_code
_entity_poly.pdbx_strand_id
1 'polypeptide(L)'
;MVCDNTIDTAVNQITETLIDADENSIKKTENNFRRQRKVWWNSDCRKAYKSQRRAWGRFRRYPTSDNFILYKQAKAHSRRIQRRSQRESWERYVSRLNSTTSSKKLWEKVKKASGIFTDRNINILYRNCIPVTSLQDIANCIASTLSHPSGAHLL
;
A
#
# COMPACT_ATOMS: atom_id res chain seq x y z
N MET A 1 19.78 -55.59 13.76
CA MET A 1 20.47 -54.55 12.97
C MET A 1 19.90 -53.22 13.43
N VAL A 2 20.60 -52.55 14.35
CA VAL A 2 20.18 -51.25 14.89
C VAL A 2 20.63 -50.21 13.89
N CYS A 3 19.66 -49.52 13.27
CA CYS A 3 19.95 -48.43 12.36
C CYS A 3 20.41 -47.26 13.24
N ASP A 4 21.69 -46.91 13.16
CA ASP A 4 22.23 -45.68 13.74
C ASP A 4 21.63 -44.50 12.95
N ASN A 5 20.39 -44.16 13.26
CA ASN A 5 19.81 -42.87 12.92
C ASN A 5 20.58 -41.84 13.74
N THR A 6 21.66 -41.35 13.17
CA THR A 6 22.47 -40.26 13.70
C THR A 6 21.53 -39.11 14.10
N ILE A 7 21.80 -38.50 15.25
CA ILE A 7 20.99 -37.39 15.79
C ILE A 7 20.71 -36.33 14.72
N ASP A 8 21.69 -36.07 13.85
CA ASP A 8 21.58 -35.15 12.73
C ASP A 8 20.45 -35.52 11.74
N THR A 9 20.23 -36.81 11.49
CA THR A 9 19.16 -37.29 10.60
C THR A 9 17.78 -37.02 11.21
N ALA A 10 17.62 -37.23 12.51
CA ALA A 10 16.37 -36.95 13.21
C ALA A 10 16.08 -35.43 13.26
N VAL A 11 17.12 -34.62 13.50
CA VAL A 11 17.00 -33.16 13.49
C VAL A 11 16.59 -32.68 12.10
N ASN A 12 17.20 -33.20 11.04
CA ASN A 12 16.87 -32.81 9.66
C ASN A 12 15.42 -33.14 9.31
N GLN A 13 14.92 -34.32 9.67
CA GLN A 13 13.52 -34.71 9.43
C GLN A 13 12.53 -33.80 10.15
N ILE A 14 12.82 -33.41 11.40
CA ILE A 14 11.97 -32.47 12.15
C ILE A 14 11.99 -31.08 11.50
N THR A 15 13.16 -30.62 11.04
CA THR A 15 13.25 -29.31 10.37
C THR A 15 12.51 -29.28 9.03
N GLU A 16 12.61 -30.34 8.23
CA GLU A 16 11.93 -30.44 6.93
C GLU A 16 10.41 -30.47 7.11
N THR A 17 9.92 -31.27 8.05
CA THR A 17 8.47 -31.35 8.34
C THR A 17 7.92 -30.02 8.84
N LEU A 18 8.68 -29.27 9.63
CA LEU A 18 8.28 -27.95 10.10
C LEU A 18 8.24 -26.93 8.96
N ILE A 19 9.23 -26.95 8.06
CA ILE A 19 9.24 -26.07 6.88
C ILE A 19 8.07 -26.40 5.96
N ASP A 20 7.81 -27.67 5.69
CA ASP A 20 6.70 -28.09 4.83
C ASP A 20 5.34 -27.72 5.42
N ALA A 21 5.16 -27.88 6.74
CA ALA A 21 3.96 -27.41 7.43
C ALA A 21 3.80 -25.88 7.37
N ASP A 22 4.89 -25.12 7.52
CA ASP A 22 4.90 -23.66 7.41
C ASP A 22 4.51 -23.21 5.99
N GLU A 23 5.11 -23.79 4.97
CA GLU A 23 4.83 -23.44 3.57
C GLU A 23 3.38 -23.78 3.16
N ASN A 24 2.81 -24.87 3.68
CA ASN A 24 1.45 -25.28 3.40
C ASN A 24 0.38 -24.50 4.19
N SER A 25 0.69 -24.11 5.43
CA SER A 25 -0.25 -23.40 6.32
C SER A 25 -0.21 -21.89 6.14
N ILE A 26 0.99 -21.31 5.96
CA ILE A 26 1.21 -19.87 5.85
C ILE A 26 1.39 -19.48 4.39
N LYS A 27 0.32 -18.93 3.80
CA LYS A 27 0.42 -18.34 2.46
C LYS A 27 1.47 -17.24 2.48
N LYS A 28 2.55 -17.43 1.70
CA LYS A 28 3.56 -16.39 1.45
C LYS A 28 2.83 -15.15 0.94
N THR A 29 2.90 -14.07 1.72
CA THR A 29 2.25 -12.83 1.34
C THR A 29 3.04 -12.24 0.18
N GLU A 30 2.50 -12.33 -1.03
CA GLU A 30 3.05 -11.59 -2.15
C GLU A 30 3.10 -10.12 -1.78
N ASN A 31 4.24 -9.49 -2.07
CA ASN A 31 4.49 -8.12 -1.71
C ASN A 31 3.70 -7.15 -2.60
N ASN A 32 2.37 -7.19 -2.48
CA ASN A 32 1.41 -6.34 -3.18
C ASN A 32 1.33 -4.97 -2.51
N PHE A 33 2.50 -4.37 -2.21
CA PHE A 33 2.55 -2.94 -1.94
C PHE A 33 2.03 -2.23 -3.19
N ARG A 34 0.80 -1.73 -3.12
CA ARG A 34 0.27 -0.80 -4.12
C ARG A 34 1.35 0.25 -4.36
N ARG A 35 1.99 0.21 -5.55
CA ARG A 35 3.01 1.20 -5.94
C ARG A 35 2.48 2.57 -5.55
N GLN A 36 3.23 3.27 -4.71
CA GLN A 36 2.78 4.57 -4.19
C GLN A 36 2.39 5.44 -5.39
N ARG A 37 1.11 5.84 -5.44
CA ARG A 37 0.49 6.55 -6.58
C ARG A 37 1.18 7.89 -6.94
N LYS A 38 2.16 8.31 -6.13
CA LYS A 38 2.85 9.60 -6.21
C LYS A 38 4.26 9.42 -6.77
N VAL A 39 4.44 9.80 -8.04
CA VAL A 39 5.74 9.76 -8.76
C VAL A 39 6.81 10.62 -8.05
N TRP A 40 6.40 11.64 -7.30
CA TRP A 40 7.27 12.52 -6.53
C TRP A 40 7.66 11.99 -5.13
N TRP A 41 7.18 10.80 -4.74
CA TRP A 41 7.48 10.24 -3.42
C TRP A 41 8.85 9.55 -3.41
N ASN A 42 9.82 10.15 -2.72
CA ASN A 42 11.21 9.67 -2.64
C ASN A 42 11.62 9.26 -1.21
N SER A 43 12.88 8.86 -1.04
CA SER A 43 13.46 8.49 0.25
C SER A 43 13.37 9.60 1.29
N ASP A 44 13.50 10.86 0.88
CA ASP A 44 13.52 12.00 1.81
C ASP A 44 12.12 12.32 2.32
N CYS A 45 11.11 12.24 1.44
CA CYS A 45 9.70 12.26 1.84
C CYS A 45 9.41 11.17 2.88
N ARG A 46 9.92 9.95 2.65
CA ARG A 46 9.73 8.82 3.58
C ARG A 46 10.42 9.08 4.93
N LYS A 47 11.66 9.56 4.93
CA LYS A 47 12.43 9.89 6.15
C LYS A 47 11.72 10.99 6.95
N ALA A 48 11.33 12.08 6.30
CA ALA A 48 10.65 13.21 6.93
C ALA A 48 9.27 12.81 7.49
N TYR A 49 8.50 12.01 6.74
CA TYR A 49 7.22 11.47 7.20
C TYR A 49 7.39 10.53 8.40
N LYS A 50 8.40 9.64 8.38
CA LYS A 50 8.72 8.77 9.52
C LYS A 50 9.06 9.59 10.78
N SER A 51 9.83 10.66 10.63
CA SER A 51 10.14 11.58 11.74
C SER A 51 8.88 12.27 12.28
N GLN A 52 8.01 12.79 11.40
CA GLN A 52 6.71 13.34 11.79
C GLN A 52 5.85 12.33 12.55
N ARG A 53 5.78 11.07 12.10
CA ARG A 53 5.02 10.01 12.76
C ARG A 53 5.59 9.65 14.13
N ARG A 54 6.91 9.63 14.29
CA ARG A 54 7.58 9.45 15.58
C ARG A 54 7.25 10.58 16.55
N ALA A 55 7.33 11.84 16.11
CA ALA A 55 6.97 12.99 16.93
C ALA A 55 5.48 12.98 17.32
N TRP A 56 4.60 12.63 16.38
CA TRP A 56 3.17 12.42 16.67
C TRP A 56 2.95 11.32 17.70
N GLY A 57 3.64 10.18 17.57
CA GLY A 57 3.53 9.08 18.52
C GLY A 57 3.93 9.49 19.95
N ARG A 58 5.02 10.27 20.07
CA ARG A 58 5.45 10.85 21.37
C ARG A 58 4.39 11.78 21.95
N PHE A 59 3.93 12.76 21.17
CA PHE A 59 2.88 13.69 21.61
C PHE A 59 1.56 12.99 21.97
N ARG A 60 1.14 12.00 21.17
CA ARG A 60 -0.08 11.22 21.44
C ARG A 60 0.00 10.45 22.75
N ARG A 61 1.17 9.90 23.09
CA ARG A 61 1.39 9.16 24.34
C ARG A 61 1.58 10.09 25.54
N TYR A 62 2.24 11.23 25.33
CA TYR A 62 2.58 12.21 26.36
C TYR A 62 2.27 13.64 25.85
N PRO A 63 1.05 14.15 26.10
CA PRO A 63 0.57 15.42 25.53
C PRO A 63 1.15 16.68 26.20
N THR A 64 2.48 16.82 26.22
CA THR A 64 3.16 18.02 26.76
C THR A 64 3.34 19.10 25.70
N SER A 65 3.53 20.35 26.15
CA SER A 65 3.80 21.51 25.27
C SER A 65 5.04 21.30 24.39
N ASP A 66 6.13 20.78 24.96
CA ASP A 66 7.36 20.50 24.22
C ASP A 66 7.14 19.44 23.13
N ASN A 67 6.43 18.35 23.47
CA ASN A 67 6.09 17.32 22.49
C ASN A 67 5.19 17.86 21.37
N PHE A 68 4.29 18.79 21.69
CA PHE A 68 3.47 19.46 20.69
C PHE A 68 4.29 20.35 19.76
N ILE A 69 5.24 21.12 20.30
CA ILE A 69 6.17 21.96 19.52
C ILE A 69 7.02 21.08 18.59
N LEU A 70 7.62 20.01 19.10
CA LEU A 70 8.40 19.05 18.32
C LEU A 70 7.58 18.42 17.20
N TYR A 71 6.32 18.04 17.48
CA TYR A 71 5.43 17.52 16.45
C TYR A 71 5.11 18.59 15.38
N LYS A 72 4.82 19.84 15.78
CA LYS A 72 4.56 20.93 14.82
C LYS A 72 5.77 21.21 13.93
N GLN A 73 6.98 21.23 14.49
CA GLN A 73 8.22 21.38 13.74
C GLN A 73 8.41 20.22 12.74
N ALA A 74 8.28 18.97 13.19
CA ALA A 74 8.42 17.80 12.33
C ALA A 74 7.35 17.75 11.22
N LYS A 75 6.12 18.17 11.53
CA LYS A 75 5.01 18.32 10.56
C LYS A 75 5.32 19.38 9.52
N ALA A 76 5.84 20.55 9.93
CA ALA A 76 6.22 21.62 9.01
C ALA A 76 7.37 21.18 8.09
N HIS A 77 8.41 20.55 8.65
CA HIS A 77 9.54 20.01 7.89
C HIS A 77 9.08 18.95 6.86
N SER A 78 8.27 17.98 7.29
CA SER A 78 7.70 16.96 6.40
C SER A 78 6.89 17.57 5.25
N ARG A 79 6.04 18.57 5.52
CA ARG A 79 5.31 19.30 4.46
C ARG A 79 6.25 20.01 3.50
N ARG A 80 7.32 20.64 3.99
CA ARG A 80 8.31 21.34 3.16
C ARG A 80 8.98 20.38 2.18
N ILE A 81 9.48 19.24 2.67
CA ILE A 81 10.12 18.22 1.85
C ILE A 81 9.15 17.67 0.81
N GLN A 82 7.91 17.34 1.18
CA GLN A 82 6.92 16.83 0.23
C GLN A 82 6.60 17.82 -0.89
N ARG A 83 6.41 19.11 -0.56
CA ARG A 83 6.17 20.16 -1.57
C ARG A 83 7.37 20.35 -2.50
N ARG A 84 8.58 20.32 -1.95
CA ARG A 84 9.82 20.41 -2.74
C ARG A 84 9.92 19.24 -3.72
N SER A 85 9.77 18.00 -3.25
CA SER A 85 9.82 16.81 -4.11
C SER A 85 8.72 16.81 -5.18
N GLN A 86 7.52 17.30 -4.85
CA GLN A 86 6.43 17.46 -5.82
C GLN A 86 6.79 18.48 -6.91
N ARG A 87 7.34 19.63 -6.53
CA ARG A 87 7.81 20.67 -7.46
C ARG A 87 8.91 20.13 -8.38
N GLU A 88 9.99 19.59 -7.82
CA GLU A 88 11.14 19.08 -8.59
C GLU A 88 10.72 17.95 -9.55
N SER A 89 9.80 17.08 -9.12
CA SER A 89 9.25 16.04 -9.99
C SER A 89 8.41 16.61 -11.13
N TRP A 90 7.69 17.71 -10.89
CA TRP A 90 6.89 18.37 -11.92
C TRP A 90 7.77 19.12 -12.92
N GLU A 91 8.74 19.88 -12.44
CA GLU A 91 9.75 20.56 -13.27
C GLU A 91 10.48 19.57 -14.18
N ARG A 92 10.92 18.42 -13.63
CA ARG A 92 11.55 17.35 -14.42
C ARG A 92 10.63 16.72 -15.46
N TYR A 93 9.32 16.69 -15.21
CA TYR A 93 8.36 16.20 -16.20
C TYR A 93 8.16 17.21 -17.32
N VAL A 94 7.95 18.49 -16.96
CA VAL A 94 7.77 19.59 -17.91
C VAL A 94 9.00 19.74 -18.80
N SER A 95 10.21 19.63 -18.25
CA SER A 95 11.45 19.72 -19.00
C SER A 95 11.66 18.59 -20.02
N ARG A 96 10.90 17.48 -19.91
CA ARG A 96 10.95 16.34 -20.83
C ARG A 96 9.84 16.36 -21.89
N LEU A 97 8.94 17.34 -21.84
CA LEU A 97 7.88 17.48 -22.82
C LEU A 97 8.47 17.85 -24.19
N ASN A 98 7.92 17.24 -25.23
CA ASN A 98 8.29 17.45 -26.62
C ASN A 98 7.04 17.43 -27.51
N SER A 99 7.20 17.78 -28.79
CA SER A 99 6.11 17.83 -29.77
C SER A 99 5.40 16.50 -30.01
N THR A 100 5.98 15.37 -29.59
CA THR A 100 5.38 14.04 -29.70
C THR A 100 4.48 13.68 -28.52
N THR A 101 4.43 14.51 -27.47
CA THR A 101 3.56 14.27 -26.31
C THR A 101 2.12 14.67 -26.62
N SER A 102 1.21 13.70 -26.69
CA SER A 102 -0.21 14.00 -26.95
C SER A 102 -0.87 14.79 -25.82
N SER A 103 -1.80 15.67 -26.17
CA SER A 103 -2.59 16.47 -25.21
C SER A 103 -3.28 15.61 -24.16
N LYS A 104 -3.76 14.41 -24.54
CA LYS A 104 -4.35 13.45 -23.60
C LYS A 104 -3.35 13.02 -22.52
N LYS A 105 -2.15 12.60 -22.92
CA LYS A 105 -1.10 12.17 -21.98
C LYS A 105 -0.66 13.31 -21.05
N LEU A 106 -0.57 14.53 -21.59
CA LEU A 106 -0.26 15.73 -20.82
C LEU A 106 -1.34 15.99 -19.74
N TRP A 107 -2.61 16.02 -20.14
CA TRP A 107 -3.74 16.25 -19.23
C TRP A 107 -3.87 15.17 -18.16
N GLU A 108 -3.63 13.89 -18.49
CA GLU A 108 -3.59 12.82 -17.49
C GLU A 108 -2.49 13.05 -16.44
N LYS A 109 -1.34 13.58 -16.84
CA LYS A 109 -0.22 13.88 -15.94
C LYS A 109 -0.52 15.11 -15.07
N VAL A 110 -1.13 16.15 -15.64
CA VAL A 110 -1.63 17.32 -14.89
C VAL A 110 -2.62 16.89 -13.81
N LYS A 111 -3.63 16.09 -14.16
CA LYS A 111 -4.61 15.57 -13.19
C LYS A 111 -3.93 14.81 -12.04
N LYS A 112 -3.00 13.91 -12.37
CA LYS A 112 -2.20 13.17 -11.36
C LYS A 112 -1.35 14.09 -10.48
N ALA A 113 -0.77 15.15 -11.03
CA ALA A 113 0.04 16.12 -10.28
C ALA A 113 -0.82 16.95 -9.32
N SER A 114 -2.05 17.29 -9.72
CA SER A 114 -3.05 17.98 -8.89
C SER A 114 -3.75 17.06 -7.87
N GLY A 115 -3.42 15.77 -7.85
CA GLY A 115 -4.06 14.80 -6.94
C GLY A 115 -5.46 14.37 -7.38
N ILE A 116 -5.88 14.73 -8.59
CA ILE A 116 -7.12 14.25 -9.20
C ILE A 116 -6.83 12.87 -9.78
N PHE A 117 -7.23 11.83 -9.05
CA PHE A 117 -7.18 10.46 -9.54
C PHE A 117 -8.55 10.10 -10.09
N THR A 118 -8.59 9.71 -11.36
CA THR A 118 -9.75 8.98 -11.87
C THR A 118 -9.69 7.58 -11.29
N ASP A 119 -10.70 7.18 -10.53
CA ASP A 119 -10.82 5.78 -10.15
C ASP A 119 -10.99 4.92 -11.41
N ARG A 120 -10.48 3.69 -11.35
CA ARG A 120 -10.70 2.73 -12.41
C ARG A 120 -12.12 2.23 -12.27
N ASN A 121 -12.85 2.17 -13.38
CA ASN A 121 -14.11 1.44 -13.41
C ASN A 121 -13.86 -0.01 -12.99
N ILE A 122 -14.70 -0.50 -12.08
CA ILE A 122 -14.74 -1.92 -11.74
C ILE A 122 -15.39 -2.60 -12.94
N ASN A 123 -14.59 -3.33 -13.72
CA ASN A 123 -15.07 -3.98 -14.94
C ASN A 123 -15.41 -5.46 -14.71
N ILE A 124 -14.95 -6.05 -13.59
CA ILE A 124 -15.16 -7.46 -13.26
C ILE A 124 -15.28 -7.60 -11.75
N LEU A 125 -16.30 -8.33 -11.30
CA LEU A 125 -16.43 -8.85 -9.93
C LEU A 125 -16.52 -10.37 -9.97
N TYR A 126 -16.28 -11.04 -8.84
CA TYR A 126 -16.50 -12.48 -8.71
C TYR A 126 -17.55 -12.73 -7.63
N ARG A 127 -18.62 -13.45 -7.97
CA ARG A 127 -19.62 -13.94 -7.02
C ARG A 127 -19.61 -15.46 -7.08
N ASN A 128 -19.30 -16.12 -5.96
CA ASN A 128 -19.20 -17.59 -5.89
C ASN A 128 -18.32 -18.18 -7.01
N CYS A 129 -17.15 -17.58 -7.25
CA CYS A 129 -16.21 -17.95 -8.31
C CYS A 129 -16.69 -17.70 -9.77
N ILE A 130 -17.87 -17.11 -9.98
CA ILE A 130 -18.37 -16.75 -11.31
C ILE A 130 -18.01 -15.28 -11.61
N PRO A 131 -17.38 -14.98 -12.75
CA PRO A 131 -17.06 -13.62 -13.15
C PRO A 131 -18.33 -12.87 -13.59
N VAL A 132 -18.54 -11.69 -13.01
CA VAL A 132 -19.62 -10.75 -13.33
C VAL A 132 -19.00 -9.57 -14.05
N THR A 133 -19.35 -9.39 -15.33
CA THR A 133 -18.72 -8.42 -16.24
C THR A 133 -19.67 -7.31 -16.71
N SER A 134 -20.98 -7.55 -16.68
CA SER A 134 -22.02 -6.56 -16.99
C SER A 134 -22.10 -5.50 -15.89
N LEU A 135 -22.19 -4.22 -16.28
CA LEU A 135 -22.29 -3.10 -15.33
C LEU A 135 -23.53 -3.21 -14.43
N GLN A 136 -24.67 -3.66 -14.98
CA GLN A 136 -25.89 -3.87 -14.21
C GLN A 136 -25.70 -4.97 -13.17
N ASP A 137 -25.07 -6.07 -13.55
CA ASP A 137 -24.86 -7.21 -12.66
C ASP A 137 -23.80 -6.92 -11.60
N ILE A 138 -22.78 -6.13 -11.95
CA ILE A 138 -21.80 -5.57 -11.00
C ILE A 138 -22.52 -4.71 -9.96
N ALA A 139 -23.40 -3.80 -10.39
CA ALA A 139 -24.18 -2.95 -9.50
C ALA A 139 -25.11 -3.75 -8.58
N ASN A 140 -25.84 -4.73 -9.14
CA ASN A 140 -26.69 -5.65 -8.39
C ASN A 140 -25.87 -6.48 -7.39
N CYS A 141 -24.68 -6.92 -7.77
CA CYS A 141 -23.79 -7.66 -6.89
C CYS A 141 -23.37 -6.80 -5.71
N ILE A 142 -22.91 -5.56 -5.94
CA ILE A 142 -22.55 -4.63 -4.87
C ILE A 142 -23.74 -4.36 -3.95
N ALA A 143 -24.92 -4.05 -4.52
CA ALA A 143 -26.13 -3.75 -3.77
C ALA A 143 -26.52 -4.92 -2.85
N SER A 144 -26.44 -6.16 -3.35
CA SER A 144 -26.75 -7.35 -2.56
C SER A 144 -25.79 -7.56 -1.38
N THR A 145 -24.49 -7.30 -1.56
CA THR A 145 -23.46 -7.49 -0.53
C THR A 145 -23.62 -6.44 0.57
N LEU A 146 -24.00 -5.22 0.21
CA LEU A 146 -24.26 -4.15 1.18
C LEU A 146 -25.59 -4.33 1.91
N SER A 147 -26.60 -4.91 1.24
CA SER A 147 -27.91 -5.20 1.85
C SER A 147 -27.85 -6.34 2.87
N HIS A 148 -26.87 -7.24 2.78
CA HIS A 148 -26.66 -8.33 3.74
C HIS A 148 -25.39 -8.06 4.53
N PRO A 149 -25.44 -7.29 5.64
CA PRO A 149 -24.27 -7.10 6.49
C PRO A 149 -23.84 -8.48 6.99
N SER A 150 -22.68 -8.94 6.52
CA SER A 150 -22.04 -10.20 6.93
C SER A 150 -21.45 -10.05 8.34
N GLY A 151 -22.32 -9.75 9.31
CA GLY A 151 -21.97 -9.46 10.71
C GLY A 151 -22.68 -10.36 11.72
N ALA A 152 -23.18 -11.53 11.30
CA ALA A 152 -23.91 -12.45 12.18
C ALA A 152 -23.61 -13.94 11.93
N HIS A 153 -22.38 -14.27 11.54
CA HIS A 153 -21.91 -15.66 11.61
C HIS A 153 -20.41 -15.64 11.90
N LEU A 154 -20.06 -15.81 13.17
CA LEU A 154 -18.81 -16.26 13.77
C LEU A 154 -18.76 -15.74 15.23
N LEU A 155 -19.56 -16.38 16.09
CA LEU A 155 -19.17 -16.73 17.47
C LEU A 155 -19.21 -18.25 17.54
#